data_AF-A0A7C1R1V5-F1
#
_entry.id   AF-A0A7C1R1V5-F1
#
_cell.length_a   1.000
_cell.length_b   1.000
_cell.length_c   1.000
_cell.angle_alpha   90.00
_cell.angle_beta   90.00
_cell.angle_gamma   90.00
#
_symmetry.space_group_name_H-M   'P 1'
#
loop_
_entity.id
_entity.type
_entity.pdbx_description
1 polymer ?
#
loop_
_entity_poly.entity_id
_entity_poly.type
_entity_poly.pdbx_seq_one_letter_code
_entity_poly.pdbx_strand_id
1 'polypeptide(L)'
;MTNAAIGAYIYVTLGKHWDPKRIRLSYSKTENVGTVREISHELVREAMHHFGAKPGLEITTIGQIPGKGIGLGSSSSTTVGIYHALAAHRGMDPSAEWLAEAACMVELTLLKHPGGKQDQYAAAFGGINHMTFNPKGRVTVKEINVPEEALKQMTHRFPLYYT
;
A
#
# COMPACT_ATOMS: atom_id res chain seq x y z
N MET A 1 14.27 -12.92 -4.33
CA MET A 1 14.44 -11.95 -3.22
C MET A 1 13.64 -12.44 -2.04
N THR A 2 14.14 -12.33 -0.82
CA THR A 2 13.39 -12.71 0.39
C THR A 2 13.05 -11.45 1.18
N ASN A 3 11.81 -11.34 1.66
CA ASN A 3 11.36 -10.25 2.53
C ASN A 3 10.56 -10.79 3.72
N ALA A 4 10.37 -9.93 4.72
CA ALA A 4 9.54 -10.18 5.89
C ALA A 4 8.77 -8.91 6.23
N ALA A 5 7.44 -9.01 6.30
CA ALA A 5 6.61 -7.96 6.88
C ALA A 5 6.88 -7.87 8.39
N ILE A 6 6.89 -6.65 8.92
CA ILE A 6 7.16 -6.38 10.33
C ILE A 6 5.90 -5.83 11.02
N GLY A 7 5.93 -5.76 12.35
CA GLY A 7 4.85 -5.19 13.17
C GLY A 7 4.72 -3.67 13.12
N ALA A 8 4.88 -3.07 11.93
CA ALA A 8 4.69 -1.65 11.67
C ALA A 8 3.73 -1.48 10.50
N TYR A 9 2.67 -0.69 10.70
CA TYR A 9 1.52 -0.67 9.81
C TYR A 9 1.20 0.74 9.30
N ILE A 10 0.53 0.75 8.13
CA ILE A 10 -0.22 1.89 7.63
C ILE A 10 -1.68 1.47 7.57
N TYR A 11 -2.51 2.21 8.29
CA TYR A 11 -3.94 2.02 8.32
C TYR A 11 -4.59 2.97 7.32
N VAL A 12 -5.49 2.43 6.49
CA VAL A 12 -6.32 3.21 5.58
C VAL A 12 -7.77 2.95 5.92
N THR A 13 -8.52 4.02 6.21
CA THR A 13 -9.97 3.95 6.39
C THR A 13 -10.65 4.70 5.27
N LEU A 14 -11.74 4.16 4.75
CA LEU A 14 -12.54 4.80 3.72
C LEU A 14 -14.02 4.77 4.11
N GLY A 15 -14.68 5.92 4.02
CA GLY A 15 -16.09 6.10 4.28
C GLY A 15 -16.78 6.97 3.24
N LYS A 16 -18.11 7.04 3.32
CA LYS A 16 -18.88 8.03 2.56
C LYS A 16 -18.67 9.40 3.20
N HIS A 17 -18.33 10.39 2.39
CA HIS A 17 -18.34 11.77 2.83
C HIS A 17 -19.77 12.30 2.84
N TRP A 18 -20.10 13.17 3.79
CA TRP A 18 -21.45 13.72 3.94
C TRP A 18 -21.84 14.65 2.77
N ASP A 19 -20.87 15.37 2.19
CA ASP A 19 -21.05 16.10 0.93
C ASP A 19 -20.64 15.19 -0.25
N PRO A 20 -21.60 14.74 -1.09
CA PRO A 20 -21.34 13.84 -2.21
C PRO A 20 -20.52 14.49 -3.34
N LYS A 21 -20.33 15.81 -3.32
CA LYS A 21 -19.53 16.55 -4.31
C LYS A 21 -18.09 16.77 -3.86
N ARG A 22 -17.72 16.28 -2.68
CA ARG A 22 -16.39 16.50 -2.08
C ARG A 22 -15.65 15.20 -1.86
N ILE A 23 -14.33 15.29 -1.90
CA ILE A 23 -13.41 14.25 -1.47
C ILE A 23 -12.64 14.84 -0.29
N ARG A 24 -12.68 14.16 0.85
CA ARG A 24 -11.86 14.49 2.00
C ARG A 24 -10.73 13.46 2.13
N LEU A 25 -9.50 13.93 2.17
CA LEU A 25 -8.32 13.10 2.39
C LEU A 25 -7.57 13.62 3.61
N SER A 26 -7.39 12.77 4.62
CA SER A 26 -6.66 13.11 5.85
C SER A 26 -5.44 12.20 6.03
N TYR A 27 -4.27 12.81 6.02
CA TYR A 27 -2.96 12.22 6.28
C TYR A 27 -2.16 13.21 7.14
N SER A 28 -0.86 13.39 6.91
CA SER A 28 -0.09 14.49 7.53
C SER A 28 -0.63 15.88 7.19
N LYS A 29 -1.52 15.98 6.20
CA LYS A 29 -2.31 17.16 5.86
C LYS A 29 -3.77 16.74 5.66
N THR A 30 -4.68 17.71 5.67
CA THR A 30 -6.07 17.49 5.25
C THR A 30 -6.33 18.21 3.94
N GLU A 31 -6.85 17.48 2.96
CA GLU A 31 -7.32 18.00 1.69
C GLU A 31 -8.84 17.85 1.61
N ASN A 32 -9.53 18.87 1.09
CA ASN A 32 -10.97 18.84 0.83
C ASN A 32 -11.24 19.43 -0.55
N VAL A 33 -11.38 18.56 -1.55
CA VAL A 33 -11.36 18.91 -2.98
C VAL A 33 -12.63 18.46 -3.68
N GLY A 34 -12.93 19.05 -4.85
CA GLY A 34 -14.14 18.72 -5.62
C GLY A 34 -13.97 17.52 -6.54
N THR A 35 -12.75 17.29 -7.03
CA THR A 35 -12.47 16.22 -8.00
C THR A 35 -11.21 15.43 -7.64
N VAL A 36 -11.11 14.19 -8.11
CA VAL A 36 -9.93 13.34 -7.89
C VAL A 36 -8.66 14.02 -8.40
N ARG A 37 -8.73 14.76 -9.51
CA ARG A 37 -7.58 15.43 -10.14
C ARG A 37 -6.98 16.55 -9.27
N GLU A 38 -7.79 17.14 -8.39
CA GLU A 38 -7.36 18.20 -7.47
C GLU A 38 -6.60 17.66 -6.25
N ILE A 39 -6.61 16.35 -6.01
CA ILE A 39 -5.89 15.73 -4.89
C ILE A 39 -4.39 15.95 -5.09
N SER A 40 -3.74 16.60 -4.12
CA SER A 40 -2.31 16.86 -4.09
C SER A 40 -1.52 15.59 -3.85
N HIS A 41 -1.97 14.73 -2.93
CA HIS A 41 -1.32 13.45 -2.63
C HIS A 41 -1.33 12.51 -3.86
N GLU A 42 -0.19 12.37 -4.53
CA GLU A 42 -0.08 11.71 -5.83
C GLU A 42 -0.49 10.22 -5.82
N LEU A 43 -0.08 9.44 -4.81
CA LEU A 43 -0.46 8.02 -4.71
C LEU A 43 -1.98 7.85 -4.60
N VAL A 44 -2.63 8.65 -3.75
CA VAL A 44 -4.09 8.63 -3.58
C VAL A 44 -4.78 9.11 -4.85
N ARG A 45 -4.30 10.21 -5.45
CA ARG A 45 -4.85 10.75 -6.70
C ARG A 45 -4.86 9.69 -7.80
N GLU A 46 -3.70 9.10 -8.08
CA GLU A 46 -3.57 8.15 -9.19
C GLU A 46 -4.27 6.83 -8.90
N ALA A 47 -4.25 6.33 -7.64
CA ALA A 47 -5.02 5.14 -7.27
C ALA A 47 -6.53 5.36 -7.42
N MET A 48 -7.06 6.48 -6.92
CA MET A 48 -8.48 6.83 -7.09
C MET A 48 -8.83 7.01 -8.56
N HIS A 49 -7.98 7.68 -9.34
CA HIS A 49 -8.21 7.91 -10.76
C HIS A 49 -8.22 6.59 -11.54
N HIS A 50 -7.21 5.75 -11.36
CA HIS A 50 -7.10 4.44 -12.03
C HIS A 50 -8.24 3.49 -11.64
N PHE A 51 -8.62 3.47 -10.35
CA PHE A 51 -9.76 2.68 -9.88
C PHE A 51 -11.12 3.21 -10.37
N GLY A 52 -11.17 4.45 -10.88
CA GLY A 52 -12.41 5.12 -11.30
C GLY A 52 -13.28 5.56 -10.12
N ALA A 53 -12.66 5.91 -8.98
CA ALA A 53 -13.37 6.44 -7.82
C ALA A 53 -14.00 7.81 -8.14
N LYS A 54 -15.11 8.11 -7.47
CA LYS A 54 -15.88 9.35 -7.65
C LYS A 54 -15.87 10.18 -6.35
N PRO A 55 -16.22 11.47 -6.42
CA PRO A 55 -16.49 12.27 -5.22
C PRO A 55 -17.55 11.64 -4.30
N GLY A 56 -17.60 12.12 -3.06
CA GLY A 56 -18.43 11.58 -1.98
C GLY A 56 -17.71 10.57 -1.09
N LEU A 57 -16.36 10.62 -1.07
CA LEU A 57 -15.52 9.71 -0.30
C LEU A 57 -14.67 10.48 0.71
N GLU A 58 -14.49 9.89 1.88
CA GLU A 58 -13.56 10.33 2.91
C GLU A 58 -12.53 9.23 3.15
N ILE A 59 -11.25 9.56 3.01
CA ILE A 59 -10.12 8.64 3.16
C ILE A 59 -9.20 9.19 4.24
N THR A 60 -8.83 8.35 5.21
CA THR A 60 -7.84 8.70 6.23
C THR A 60 -6.72 7.68 6.22
N THR A 61 -5.47 8.14 6.27
CA THR A 61 -4.29 7.30 6.38
C THR A 61 -3.55 7.59 7.69
N ILE A 62 -3.24 6.54 8.46
CA ILE A 62 -2.49 6.63 9.72
C ILE A 62 -1.27 5.71 9.59
N GLY A 63 -0.06 6.27 9.58
CA GLY A 63 1.19 5.50 9.55
C GLY A 63 1.87 5.49 10.92
N GLN A 64 2.40 4.34 11.32
CA GLN A 64 3.19 4.20 12.56
C GLN A 64 4.67 4.59 12.39
N ILE A 65 5.12 4.79 11.15
CA ILE A 65 6.50 5.14 10.79
C ILE A 65 6.50 6.31 9.80
N PRO A 66 7.52 7.18 9.81
CA PRO A 66 7.61 8.32 8.89
C PRO A 66 7.53 7.89 7.42
N GLY A 67 6.74 8.59 6.61
CA GLY A 67 6.37 8.10 5.28
C GLY A 67 7.47 8.14 4.21
N LYS A 68 8.54 8.92 4.35
CA LYS A 68 9.53 9.15 3.27
C LYS A 68 10.94 8.73 3.67
N GLY A 69 11.59 7.94 2.81
CA GLY A 69 13.04 7.71 2.84
C GLY A 69 13.55 6.61 3.79
N ILE A 70 12.67 5.89 4.48
CA ILE A 70 13.08 4.88 5.49
C ILE A 70 13.27 3.46 4.95
N GLY A 71 12.98 3.22 3.67
CA GLY A 71 13.22 1.91 3.03
C GLY A 71 12.32 0.77 3.51
N LEU A 72 11.22 1.07 4.23
CA LEU A 72 10.28 0.07 4.78
C LEU A 72 9.00 -0.10 3.95
N GLY A 73 8.99 0.33 2.69
CA GLY A 73 7.82 0.15 1.80
C GLY A 73 6.56 0.92 2.23
N SER A 74 6.71 2.08 2.88
CA SER A 74 5.59 2.93 3.35
C SER A 74 4.70 3.41 2.20
N SER A 75 5.29 3.88 1.10
CA SER A 75 4.53 4.32 -0.08
C SER A 75 3.71 3.17 -0.65
N SER A 76 4.33 2.02 -0.86
CA SER A 76 3.67 0.84 -1.42
C SER A 76 2.60 0.27 -0.50
N SER A 77 2.84 0.26 0.81
CA SER A 77 1.81 -0.09 1.80
C SER A 77 0.61 0.87 1.77
N THR A 78 0.86 2.16 1.56
CA THR A 78 -0.21 3.16 1.41
C THR A 78 -1.04 2.88 0.16
N THR A 79 -0.39 2.66 -0.99
CA THR A 79 -1.07 2.39 -2.26
C THR A 79 -1.89 1.09 -2.20
N VAL A 80 -1.32 0.01 -1.65
CA VAL A 80 -2.03 -1.27 -1.41
C VAL A 80 -3.24 -1.05 -0.50
N GLY A 81 -3.08 -0.32 0.61
CA GLY A 81 -4.17 -0.01 1.54
C GLY A 81 -5.30 0.79 0.90
N ILE A 82 -4.98 1.75 0.03
CA ILE A 82 -5.97 2.54 -0.72
C ILE A 82 -6.76 1.64 -1.67
N TYR A 83 -6.09 0.78 -2.44
CA TYR A 83 -6.78 -0.15 -3.33
C TYR A 83 -7.67 -1.13 -2.57
N HIS A 84 -7.19 -1.65 -1.45
CA HIS A 84 -7.97 -2.55 -0.61
C HIS A 84 -9.23 -1.85 -0.10
N ALA A 85 -9.09 -0.63 0.45
CA ALA A 85 -10.23 0.15 0.94
C ALA A 85 -11.23 0.50 -0.18
N LEU A 86 -10.75 0.88 -1.36
CA LEU A 86 -11.59 1.18 -2.52
C LEU A 86 -12.34 -0.04 -3.06
N ALA A 87 -11.65 -1.19 -3.15
CA ALA A 87 -12.24 -2.46 -3.56
C ALA A 87 -13.31 -2.94 -2.58
N ALA A 88 -12.98 -2.96 -1.28
CA ALA A 88 -13.91 -3.32 -0.22
C ALA A 88 -15.15 -2.39 -0.21
N HIS A 89 -14.96 -1.09 -0.44
CA HIS A 89 -16.07 -0.13 -0.54
C HIS A 89 -17.03 -0.41 -1.71
N ARG A 90 -16.54 -1.05 -2.78
CA ARG A 90 -17.37 -1.53 -3.90
C ARG A 90 -17.93 -2.94 -3.70
N GLY A 91 -17.74 -3.55 -2.52
CA GLY A 91 -18.15 -4.92 -2.25
C GLY A 91 -17.31 -5.97 -2.97
N MET A 92 -16.08 -5.63 -3.36
CA MET A 92 -15.12 -6.56 -3.96
C MET A 92 -14.25 -7.19 -2.87
N ASP A 93 -13.81 -8.43 -3.11
CA ASP A 93 -12.82 -9.13 -2.29
C ASP A 93 -11.53 -9.33 -3.11
N PRO A 94 -10.58 -8.37 -3.06
CA PRO A 94 -9.41 -8.39 -3.93
C PRO A 94 -8.35 -9.40 -3.45
N SER A 95 -7.75 -10.14 -4.38
CA SER A 95 -6.59 -10.99 -4.05
C SER A 95 -5.33 -10.16 -3.77
N ALA A 96 -4.39 -10.71 -3.00
CA ALA A 96 -3.09 -10.08 -2.75
C ALA A 96 -2.32 -9.78 -4.05
N GLU A 97 -2.39 -10.67 -5.04
CA GLU A 97 -1.78 -10.44 -6.36
C GLU A 97 -2.41 -9.26 -7.08
N TRP A 98 -3.75 -9.15 -7.05
CA TRP A 98 -4.45 -8.03 -7.65
C TRP A 98 -4.05 -6.69 -6.99
N LEU A 99 -4.00 -6.66 -5.65
CA LEU A 99 -3.58 -5.48 -4.90
C LEU A 99 -2.14 -5.08 -5.23
N ALA A 100 -1.23 -6.05 -5.29
CA ALA A 100 0.17 -5.82 -5.61
C ALA A 100 0.34 -5.25 -7.02
N GLU A 101 -0.33 -5.83 -8.03
CA GLU A 101 -0.25 -5.35 -9.42
C GLU A 101 -0.94 -4.00 -9.60
N ALA A 102 -2.05 -3.74 -8.92
CA ALA A 102 -2.71 -2.43 -8.93
C ALA A 102 -1.80 -1.33 -8.35
N ALA A 103 -1.09 -1.64 -7.26
CA ALA A 103 -0.10 -0.73 -6.69
C ALA A 103 1.12 -0.55 -7.62
N CYS A 104 1.61 -1.62 -8.27
CA CYS A 104 2.69 -1.53 -9.26
C CYS A 104 2.30 -0.64 -10.45
N MET A 105 1.05 -0.75 -10.91
CA MET A 105 0.52 0.09 -11.99
C MET A 105 0.61 1.57 -11.61
N VAL A 106 0.13 1.94 -10.42
CA VAL A 106 0.16 3.34 -9.95
C VAL A 106 1.57 3.85 -9.80
N GLU A 107 2.42 3.13 -9.07
CA GLU A 107 3.75 3.64 -8.71
C GLU A 107 4.74 3.57 -9.87
N LEU A 108 4.82 2.43 -10.56
CA LEU A 108 5.87 2.19 -11.56
C LEU A 108 5.46 2.66 -12.96
N THR A 109 4.16 2.63 -13.28
CA THR A 109 3.68 2.97 -14.64
C THR A 109 3.14 4.40 -14.71
N LEU A 110 2.19 4.75 -13.84
CA LEU A 110 1.54 6.06 -13.88
C LEU A 110 2.44 7.16 -13.32
N LEU A 111 3.00 6.95 -12.13
CA LEU A 111 3.88 7.92 -11.46
C LEU A 111 5.35 7.78 -11.86
N LYS A 112 5.73 6.67 -12.49
CA LYS A 112 7.11 6.39 -12.92
C LYS A 112 8.14 6.50 -11.80
N HIS A 113 7.74 6.16 -10.57
CA HIS A 113 8.66 6.10 -9.46
C HIS A 113 9.72 5.03 -9.74
N PRO A 114 11.01 5.34 -9.49
CA PRO A 114 12.06 4.37 -9.69
C PRO A 114 11.91 3.23 -8.66
N GLY A 115 12.06 1.99 -9.10
CA GLY A 115 11.98 0.84 -8.20
C GLY A 115 11.64 -0.47 -8.89
N GLY A 116 11.48 -1.50 -8.07
CA GLY A 116 10.97 -2.81 -8.48
C GLY A 116 9.56 -3.05 -7.91
N LYS A 117 9.05 -4.26 -8.11
CA LYS A 117 7.73 -4.71 -7.61
C LYS A 117 7.74 -5.22 -6.16
N GLN A 118 8.90 -5.25 -5.52
CA GLN A 118 9.11 -5.97 -4.27
C GLN A 118 8.31 -5.40 -3.09
N ASP A 119 8.17 -4.08 -3.01
CA ASP A 119 7.54 -3.41 -1.86
C ASP A 119 6.01 -3.55 -1.93
N GLN A 120 5.44 -3.45 -3.14
CA GLN A 120 4.00 -3.62 -3.38
C GLN A 120 3.57 -5.06 -3.10
N TYR A 121 4.37 -6.03 -3.55
CA TYR A 121 4.12 -7.44 -3.26
C TYR A 121 4.32 -7.76 -1.77
N ALA A 122 5.34 -7.20 -1.11
CA ALA A 122 5.54 -7.40 0.33
C ALA A 122 4.34 -6.89 1.13
N ALA A 123 3.86 -5.69 0.79
CA ALA A 123 2.72 -5.06 1.45
C ALA A 123 1.41 -5.81 1.23
N ALA A 124 1.18 -6.35 0.04
CA ALA A 124 -0.06 -7.04 -0.29
C ALA A 124 -0.15 -8.47 0.27
N PHE A 125 0.97 -9.22 0.26
CA PHE A 125 1.00 -10.60 0.73
C PHE A 125 1.22 -10.72 2.25
N GLY A 126 1.98 -9.81 2.86
CA GLY A 126 2.37 -9.91 4.26
C GLY A 126 3.24 -11.14 4.55
N GLY A 127 3.53 -11.42 5.83
CA GLY A 127 4.32 -12.60 6.22
C GLY A 127 5.78 -12.57 5.74
N ILE A 128 6.39 -13.76 5.65
CA ILE A 128 7.77 -13.95 5.16
C ILE A 128 7.70 -14.67 3.82
N ASN A 129 8.25 -14.07 2.77
CA ASN A 129 8.13 -14.61 1.42
C ASN A 129 9.45 -14.65 0.68
N HIS A 130 9.58 -15.67 -0.17
CA HIS A 130 10.52 -15.66 -1.28
C HIS A 130 9.79 -15.28 -2.57
N MET A 131 10.28 -14.23 -3.24
CA MET A 131 9.73 -13.69 -4.47
C MET A 131 10.69 -13.89 -5.64
N THR A 132 10.17 -14.39 -6.76
CA THR A 132 10.89 -14.55 -8.03
C THR A 132 10.32 -13.59 -9.07
N PHE A 133 11.16 -12.70 -9.59
CA PHE A 133 10.78 -11.73 -10.62
C PHE A 133 11.24 -12.24 -11.99
N ASN A 134 10.29 -12.52 -12.87
CA ASN A 134 10.59 -13.01 -14.21
C ASN A 134 10.82 -11.85 -15.19
N PRO A 135 11.65 -12.01 -16.24
CA PRO A 135 11.88 -10.97 -17.25
C PRO A 135 10.60 -10.50 -17.97
N LYS A 136 9.56 -11.33 -18.02
CA LYS A 136 8.24 -11.00 -18.58
C LYS A 136 7.33 -10.21 -17.62
N GLY A 137 7.85 -9.75 -16.49
CA GLY A 137 7.11 -8.95 -15.50
C GLY A 137 6.24 -9.75 -14.52
N ARG A 138 6.13 -11.08 -14.69
CA ARG A 138 5.41 -11.97 -13.76
C ARG A 138 6.21 -12.16 -12.48
N VAL A 139 5.54 -12.01 -11.33
CA VAL A 139 6.11 -12.31 -10.00
C VAL A 139 5.53 -13.62 -9.50
N THR A 140 6.36 -14.45 -8.87
CA THR A 140 5.91 -15.65 -8.15
C THR A 140 6.25 -15.47 -6.69
N VAL A 141 5.25 -15.64 -5.82
CA VAL A 141 5.40 -15.53 -4.36
C VAL A 141 5.31 -16.91 -3.74
N LYS A 142 6.31 -17.27 -2.93
CA LYS A 142 6.31 -18.47 -2.12
C LYS A 142 6.45 -18.08 -0.66
N GLU A 143 5.39 -18.32 0.11
CA GLU A 143 5.42 -18.15 1.56
C GLU A 143 6.46 -19.08 2.19
N ILE A 144 7.21 -18.54 3.14
CA ILE A 144 8.16 -19.27 3.96
C ILE A 144 7.52 -19.44 5.34
N ASN A 145 7.05 -20.65 5.63
CA ASN A 145 6.60 -21.01 6.96
C ASN A 145 7.81 -21.15 7.89
N VAL A 146 7.97 -20.19 8.79
CA VAL A 146 9.04 -20.17 9.80
C VAL A 146 8.46 -20.64 11.14
N PRO A 147 9.10 -21.62 11.82
CA PRO A 147 8.67 -22.03 13.15
C PRO A 147 8.65 -20.85 14.14
N GLU A 148 7.68 -20.84 15.05
CA GLU A 148 7.50 -19.75 16.04
C GLU A 148 8.79 -19.47 16.85
N GLU A 149 9.52 -20.52 17.22
CA GLU A 149 10.79 -20.41 17.93
C GLU A 149 11.85 -19.65 17.11
N ALA A 150 11.92 -19.92 15.81
CA ALA A 150 12.84 -19.22 14.92
C ALA A 150 12.42 -17.75 14.74
N LEU A 151 11.11 -17.46 14.66
CA LEU A 151 10.61 -16.08 14.63
C LEU A 151 11.00 -15.29 15.89
N LYS A 152 10.82 -15.87 17.08
CA LYS A 152 11.24 -15.25 18.35
C LYS A 152 12.74 -14.94 18.35
N GLN A 153 13.56 -15.90 17.91
CA GLN A 153 15.01 -15.69 17.81
C GLN A 153 15.38 -14.59 16.81
N MET A 154 14.66 -14.46 15.70
CA MET A 154 14.87 -13.36 14.74
C MET A 154 14.57 -12.02 15.40
N THR A 155 13.45 -11.87 16.11
CA THR A 155 13.08 -10.62 16.80
C THR A 155 14.15 -10.19 17.81
N HIS A 156 14.78 -11.12 18.52
CA HIS A 156 15.85 -10.83 19.46
C HIS A 156 17.19 -10.47 18.80
N ARG A 157 17.48 -11.01 17.61
CA ARG A 157 18.77 -10.86 16.93
C ARG A 157 18.82 -9.69 15.94
N PHE A 158 17.67 -9.19 15.51
CA PHE A 158 17.57 -8.12 14.50
C PHE A 158 16.83 -6.89 15.05
N PRO A 159 17.45 -6.12 15.97
CA PRO A 159 16.90 -4.84 16.39
C PRO A 159 16.89 -3.84 15.23
N LEU A 160 15.80 -3.07 15.13
CA LEU A 160 15.65 -2.02 14.13
C LEU A 160 16.02 -0.66 14.74
N TYR A 161 16.93 0.06 14.10
CA TYR A 161 17.34 1.42 14.48
C TYR A 161 17.01 2.40 13.36
N TYR A 162 16.41 3.53 13.71
CA TYR A 162 16.13 4.64 12.77
C TYR A 162 17.22 5.70 12.92
N THR A 163 17.73 6.20 11.79
CA THR A 163 18.82 7.20 11.72
C THR A 163 18.35 8.48 11.06
#